data_AF-W4RHE9-F1
#
_entry.id   AF-W4RHE9-F1
#
_cell.length_a   1.000
_cell.length_b   1.000
_cell.length_c   1.000
_cell.angle_alpha   90.00
_cell.angle_beta   90.00
_cell.angle_gamma   90.00
#
_symmetry.space_group_name_H-M   'P 1'
#
loop_
_entity.id
_entity.type
_entity.pdbx_description
1 polymer ?
#
loop_
_entity_poly.entity_id
_entity_poly.type
_entity_poly.pdbx_seq_one_letter_code
_entity_poly.pdbx_strand_id
1 'polypeptide(L)'
;MKPMKRLWISSLTPKAIKEGFQNLLNDSDTKNLYFEAYTRACADWVVGMNASRLYTLLLQKKGYSDVFSVGRVQTPTLALIVKRELEIENFVSEPFWEVLAKFNINGKKYSGKWEKDDSRIKTKEMAEKIAAFCDGKPAEAAEVISEKKEFLPPLFYNLSAMQAEANRRFKMSPKKTLDILQGLYQRGIVSYPRSDSRYVTPGEAEGFSAILNKLHSNPDYQPLFHYPIHRLKTINAM
;
A
#
# COMPACT_ATOMS: atom_id res chain seq x y z
N MET A 1 -40.49 14.80 -12.46
CA MET A 1 -39.52 14.12 -11.56
C MET A 1 -39.50 14.86 -10.23
N LYS A 2 -39.46 14.15 -9.10
CA LYS A 2 -39.33 14.80 -7.78
C LYS A 2 -37.88 15.26 -7.58
N PRO A 3 -37.64 16.43 -6.96
CA PRO A 3 -36.28 16.88 -6.67
C PRO A 3 -35.60 15.89 -5.71
N MET A 4 -34.45 15.36 -6.11
CA MET A 4 -33.63 14.47 -5.29
C MET A 4 -32.42 15.21 -4.74
N LYS A 5 -32.07 14.92 -3.49
CA LYS A 5 -30.89 15.45 -2.79
C LYS A 5 -30.06 14.28 -2.27
N ARG A 6 -28.75 14.47 -2.13
CA ARG A 6 -27.81 13.43 -1.70
C ARG A 6 -27.14 13.79 -0.38
N LEU A 7 -27.31 12.92 0.62
CA LEU A 7 -26.52 12.97 1.85
C LEU A 7 -25.14 12.38 1.58
N TRP A 8 -24.09 13.15 1.85
CA TRP A 8 -22.70 12.78 1.57
C TRP A 8 -21.84 12.93 2.82
N ILE A 9 -21.64 11.84 3.56
CA ILE A 9 -20.94 11.84 4.85
C ILE A 9 -19.91 10.70 4.92
N SER A 10 -18.74 10.98 5.53
CA SER A 10 -17.66 10.02 5.77
C SER A 10 -17.63 9.50 7.22
N SER A 11 -18.52 9.98 8.09
CA SER A 11 -18.57 9.67 9.52
C SER A 11 -20.02 9.52 9.99
N LEU A 12 -20.25 8.58 10.92
CA LEU A 12 -21.56 8.33 11.53
C LEU A 12 -21.74 8.98 12.90
N THR A 13 -20.86 9.92 13.26
CA THR A 13 -21.04 10.70 14.49
C THR A 13 -22.28 11.61 14.39
N PRO A 14 -22.97 11.91 15.50
CA PRO A 14 -24.14 12.79 15.48
C PRO A 14 -23.86 14.17 14.88
N LYS A 15 -22.67 14.74 15.13
CA LYS A 15 -22.22 16.01 14.55
C LYS A 15 -22.14 15.93 13.02
N ALA A 16 -21.41 14.95 12.49
CA ALA A 16 -21.23 14.76 11.05
C ALA A 16 -22.55 14.50 10.31
N ILE A 17 -23.47 13.73 10.91
CA ILE A 17 -24.79 13.50 10.35
C ILE A 17 -25.59 14.80 10.26
N LYS A 18 -25.61 15.59 11.34
CA LYS A 18 -26.32 16.89 11.37
C LYS A 18 -25.77 17.85 10.32
N GLU A 19 -24.44 17.99 10.25
CA GLU A 19 -23.77 18.82 9.25
C GLU A 19 -24.03 18.34 7.82
N GLY A 20 -24.06 17.02 7.59
CA GLY A 20 -24.37 16.43 6.30
C GLY A 20 -25.81 16.72 5.84
N PHE A 21 -26.79 16.69 6.73
CA PHE A 21 -28.17 17.05 6.40
C PHE A 21 -28.38 18.55 6.15
N GLN A 22 -27.54 19.40 6.74
CA GLN A 22 -27.54 20.84 6.45
C GLN A 22 -26.93 21.15 5.08
N ASN A 23 -26.02 20.30 4.59
CA ASN A 23 -25.25 20.51 3.36
C ASN A 23 -25.52 19.41 2.32
N LEU A 24 -26.79 19.16 2.00
CA LEU A 24 -27.15 18.15 0.99
C LEU A 24 -26.72 18.57 -0.42
N LEU A 25 -26.04 17.65 -1.12
CA LEU A 25 -25.65 17.84 -2.51
C LEU A 25 -26.87 17.76 -3.44
N ASN A 26 -26.78 18.44 -4.58
CA ASN A 26 -27.76 18.26 -5.65
C ASN A 26 -27.52 16.92 -6.35
N ASP A 27 -28.57 16.36 -6.95
CA ASP A 27 -28.46 15.15 -7.76
C ASP A 27 -27.41 15.28 -8.88
N SER A 28 -27.40 16.44 -9.56
CA SER A 28 -26.43 16.77 -10.63
C SER A 28 -24.98 16.60 -10.21
N ASP A 29 -24.66 16.90 -8.95
CA ASP A 29 -23.29 16.91 -8.43
C ASP A 29 -22.72 15.49 -8.33
N THR A 30 -23.60 14.47 -8.28
CA THR A 30 -23.22 13.06 -8.13
C THR A 30 -23.64 12.18 -9.32
N LYS A 31 -24.28 12.75 -10.33
CA LYS A 31 -24.82 12.03 -11.49
C LYS A 31 -23.73 11.31 -12.31
N ASN A 32 -22.55 11.91 -12.43
CA ASN A 32 -21.42 11.28 -13.10
C ASN A 32 -20.92 10.04 -12.35
N LEU A 33 -20.92 10.07 -11.01
CA LEU A 33 -20.55 8.91 -10.18
C LEU A 33 -21.54 7.76 -10.35
N TYR A 34 -22.83 8.08 -10.52
CA TYR A 34 -23.83 7.08 -10.86
C TYR A 34 -23.53 6.41 -12.21
N PHE A 35 -23.29 7.19 -13.26
CA PHE A 35 -23.00 6.64 -14.59
C PHE A 35 -21.69 5.86 -14.64
N GLU A 36 -20.68 6.30 -13.89
CA GLU A 36 -19.42 5.55 -13.72
C GLU A 36 -19.70 4.16 -13.12
N ALA A 37 -20.40 4.12 -11.99
CA ALA A 37 -20.73 2.87 -11.30
C ALA A 37 -21.60 1.94 -12.18
N TYR A 38 -22.59 2.52 -12.87
CA TYR A 38 -23.46 1.77 -13.78
C TYR A 38 -22.68 1.18 -14.97
N THR A 39 -21.85 1.99 -15.62
CA THR A 39 -21.01 1.55 -16.74
C THR A 39 -20.07 0.43 -16.32
N ARG A 40 -19.46 0.54 -15.13
CA ARG A 40 -18.62 -0.52 -14.55
C ARG A 40 -19.41 -1.82 -14.38
N ALA A 41 -20.62 -1.75 -13.80
CA ALA A 41 -21.49 -2.92 -13.63
C ALA A 41 -21.82 -3.58 -14.97
N CYS A 42 -22.19 -2.80 -15.98
CA CYS A 42 -22.45 -3.30 -17.33
C CYS A 42 -21.21 -3.96 -17.95
N ALA A 43 -20.04 -3.31 -17.89
CA ALA A 43 -18.81 -3.83 -18.45
C ALA A 43 -18.38 -5.16 -17.79
N ASP A 44 -18.44 -5.22 -16.45
CA ASP A 44 -18.11 -6.43 -15.69
C ASP A 44 -19.08 -7.57 -16.02
N TRP A 45 -20.38 -7.27 -16.19
CA TRP A 45 -21.38 -8.25 -16.58
C TRP A 45 -21.18 -8.76 -18.00
N VAL A 46 -20.94 -7.86 -18.98
CA VAL A 46 -20.73 -8.23 -20.38
C VAL A 46 -19.51 -9.14 -20.53
N VAL A 47 -18.36 -8.77 -19.93
CA VAL A 47 -17.16 -9.61 -20.01
C VAL A 47 -17.36 -10.90 -19.22
N GLY A 48 -17.87 -10.80 -17.99
CA GLY A 48 -17.97 -11.94 -17.10
C GLY A 48 -18.92 -13.02 -17.61
N MET A 49 -20.12 -12.61 -18.06
CA MET A 49 -21.16 -13.54 -18.49
C MET A 49 -20.80 -14.23 -19.82
N ASN A 50 -20.29 -13.47 -20.80
CA ASN A 50 -19.94 -14.03 -22.10
C ASN A 50 -18.70 -14.92 -22.03
N ALA A 51 -17.62 -14.43 -21.41
CA ALA A 51 -16.36 -15.17 -21.39
C ALA A 51 -16.45 -16.42 -20.50
N SER A 52 -17.10 -16.35 -19.33
CA SER A 52 -17.25 -17.54 -18.47
C SER A 52 -18.01 -18.67 -19.20
N ARG A 53 -19.08 -18.33 -19.93
CA ARG A 53 -19.84 -19.31 -20.73
C ARG A 53 -18.99 -19.89 -21.85
N LEU A 54 -18.29 -19.05 -22.60
CA LEU A 54 -17.42 -19.48 -23.70
C LEU A 54 -16.35 -20.46 -23.20
N TYR A 55 -15.57 -20.07 -22.19
CA TYR A 55 -14.47 -20.90 -21.69
C TYR A 55 -14.96 -22.19 -21.03
N THR A 56 -16.07 -22.13 -20.29
CA THR A 56 -16.69 -23.34 -19.73
C THR A 56 -17.08 -24.33 -20.82
N LEU A 57 -17.78 -23.89 -21.87
CA LEU A 57 -18.18 -24.76 -22.98
C LEU A 57 -16.98 -25.33 -23.75
N LEU A 58 -15.93 -24.54 -23.96
CA LEU A 58 -14.71 -25.01 -24.62
C LEU A 58 -13.95 -26.05 -23.79
N LEU A 59 -13.90 -25.89 -22.47
CA LEU A 59 -13.25 -26.84 -21.57
C LEU A 59 -14.09 -28.10 -21.35
N GLN A 60 -15.41 -27.99 -21.33
CA GLN A 60 -16.31 -29.15 -21.32
C GLN A 60 -16.10 -30.05 -22.54
N LYS A 61 -15.90 -29.47 -23.73
CA LYS A 61 -15.51 -30.24 -24.93
C LYS A 61 -14.17 -30.97 -24.79
N LYS A 62 -13.29 -30.53 -23.88
CA LYS A 62 -12.02 -31.18 -23.56
C LYS A 62 -12.10 -32.16 -22.38
N GLY A 63 -13.30 -32.39 -21.83
CA GLY A 63 -13.54 -33.36 -20.76
C GLY A 63 -13.55 -32.77 -19.34
N TYR A 64 -13.49 -31.45 -19.17
CA TYR A 64 -13.63 -30.82 -17.86
C TYR A 64 -15.11 -30.61 -17.49
N SER A 65 -15.52 -30.96 -16.26
CA SER A 65 -16.92 -30.83 -15.83
C SER A 65 -17.24 -29.52 -15.09
N ASP A 66 -16.22 -28.76 -14.70
CA ASP A 66 -16.39 -27.56 -13.86
C ASP A 66 -16.82 -26.30 -14.64
N VAL A 67 -17.23 -25.28 -13.89
CA VAL A 67 -17.49 -23.93 -14.42
C VAL A 67 -16.23 -23.09 -14.27
N PHE A 68 -15.83 -22.45 -15.36
CA PHE A 68 -14.63 -21.63 -15.42
C PHE A 68 -15.01 -20.15 -15.50
N SER A 69 -14.92 -19.47 -14.36
CA SER A 69 -15.22 -18.04 -14.28
C SER A 69 -14.13 -17.20 -14.94
N VAL A 70 -14.56 -16.27 -15.78
CA VAL A 70 -13.71 -15.26 -16.41
C VAL A 70 -14.27 -13.89 -16.06
N GLY A 71 -13.41 -12.91 -15.84
CA GLY A 71 -13.86 -11.56 -15.57
C GLY A 71 -12.76 -10.53 -15.65
N ARG A 72 -13.15 -9.28 -15.87
CA ARG A 72 -12.24 -8.14 -16.10
C ARG A 72 -11.23 -7.92 -14.97
N VAL A 73 -11.55 -8.31 -13.74
CA VAL A 73 -10.65 -8.19 -12.58
C VAL A 73 -10.04 -9.54 -12.19
N GLN A 74 -10.86 -10.57 -11.99
CA GLN A 74 -10.38 -11.88 -11.52
C GLN A 74 -9.33 -12.52 -12.44
N THR A 75 -9.52 -12.41 -13.77
CA THR A 75 -8.66 -13.10 -14.74
C THR A 75 -7.30 -12.43 -14.87
N PRO A 76 -7.19 -11.09 -14.98
CA PRO A 76 -5.88 -10.43 -14.88
C PRO A 76 -5.18 -10.65 -13.54
N THR A 77 -5.91 -10.69 -12.43
CA THR A 77 -5.32 -11.01 -11.12
C THR A 77 -4.73 -12.43 -11.10
N LEU A 78 -5.46 -13.42 -11.63
CA LEU A 78 -4.93 -14.78 -11.78
C LEU A 78 -3.69 -14.80 -12.70
N ALA A 79 -3.73 -14.07 -13.82
CA ALA A 79 -2.61 -13.98 -14.75
C ALA A 79 -1.34 -13.42 -14.10
N LEU A 80 -1.45 -12.46 -13.17
CA LEU A 80 -0.30 -11.96 -12.41
C LEU A 80 0.32 -13.04 -11.54
N ILE A 81 -0.50 -13.89 -10.90
CA ILE A 81 -0.03 -15.01 -10.07
C ILE A 81 0.65 -16.06 -10.95
N VAL A 82 -0.01 -16.49 -12.04
CA VAL A 82 0.56 -17.48 -12.97
C VAL A 82 1.87 -16.98 -13.57
N LYS A 83 1.94 -15.71 -13.99
CA LYS A 83 3.18 -15.12 -14.50
C LYS A 83 4.30 -15.17 -13.47
N ARG A 84 4.02 -14.81 -12.21
CA ARG A 84 5.02 -14.86 -11.15
C ARG A 84 5.47 -16.29 -10.84
N GLU A 85 4.56 -17.25 -10.87
CA GLU A 85 4.91 -18.66 -10.69
C GLU A 85 5.83 -19.15 -11.82
N LEU A 86 5.50 -18.83 -13.08
CA LEU A 86 6.36 -19.15 -14.22
C LEU A 86 7.72 -18.45 -14.13
N GLU A 87 7.80 -17.21 -13.64
CA GLU A 87 9.07 -16.53 -13.39
C GLU A 87 9.91 -17.28 -12.36
N ILE A 88 9.28 -17.85 -11.32
CA ILE A 88 9.95 -18.64 -10.28
C ILE A 88 10.39 -20.01 -10.81
N GLU A 89 9.50 -20.73 -11.51
CA GLU A 89 9.76 -22.05 -12.08
C GLU A 89 10.89 -22.01 -13.12
N ASN A 90 10.94 -20.95 -13.93
CA ASN A 90 11.97 -20.76 -14.95
C ASN A 90 13.21 -19.99 -14.43
N PHE A 91 13.26 -19.65 -13.14
CA PHE A 91 14.42 -18.97 -12.57
C PHE A 91 15.61 -19.91 -12.48
N VAL A 92 16.64 -19.64 -13.27
CA VAL A 92 17.93 -20.34 -13.18
C VAL A 92 18.86 -19.51 -12.30
N SER A 93 19.22 -20.05 -11.13
CA SER A 93 20.17 -19.39 -10.23
C SER A 93 21.57 -19.40 -10.83
N GLU A 94 22.11 -18.22 -11.14
CA GLU A 94 23.47 -18.06 -11.62
C GLU A 94 24.40 -17.59 -10.48
N PRO A 95 25.57 -18.24 -10.29
CA PRO A 95 26.54 -17.76 -9.32
C PRO A 95 27.10 -16.41 -9.76
N PHE A 96 27.26 -15.51 -8.79
CA PHE A 96 28.00 -14.26 -8.96
C PHE A 96 28.91 -14.06 -7.75
N TRP A 97 29.93 -13.22 -7.94
CA TRP A 97 30.92 -12.92 -6.92
C TRP A 97 30.92 -11.42 -6.63
N GLU A 98 31.10 -11.07 -5.37
CA GLU A 98 31.34 -9.70 -4.93
C GLU A 98 32.75 -9.64 -4.32
N VAL A 99 33.47 -8.55 -4.58
CA VAL A 99 34.77 -8.29 -3.95
C VAL A 99 34.57 -7.27 -2.85
N LEU A 100 34.86 -7.67 -1.61
CA LEU A 100 34.79 -6.82 -0.43
C LEU A 100 36.19 -6.47 0.05
N ALA A 101 36.49 -5.17 0.09
CA ALA A 101 37.74 -4.65 0.63
C ALA A 101 37.56 -4.20 2.08
N LYS A 102 38.51 -4.54 2.94
CA LYS A 102 38.56 -4.10 4.34
C LYS A 102 39.60 -3.00 4.48
N PHE A 103 39.18 -1.83 4.91
CA PHE A 103 40.04 -0.67 5.06
C PHE A 103 40.28 -0.37 6.54
N ASN A 104 41.47 0.09 6.86
CA ASN A 104 41.83 0.62 8.18
C ASN A 104 42.47 1.99 8.00
N ILE A 105 41.71 3.05 8.24
CA ILE A 105 42.17 4.44 8.11
C ILE A 105 42.13 5.06 9.49
N ASN A 106 43.28 5.49 10.01
CA ASN A 106 43.41 6.12 11.33
C ASN A 106 42.76 5.30 12.47
N GLY A 107 42.88 3.96 12.42
CA GLY A 107 42.31 3.04 13.41
C GLY A 107 40.82 2.72 13.20
N LYS A 108 40.14 3.36 12.24
CA LYS A 108 38.74 3.09 11.90
C LYS A 108 38.67 2.02 10.83
N LYS A 109 37.99 0.92 11.14
CA LYS A 109 37.75 -0.19 10.22
C LYS A 109 36.43 0.00 9.50
N TYR A 110 36.42 -0.12 8.17
CA TYR A 110 35.20 -0.19 7.37
C TYR A 110 35.37 -1.17 6.22
N SER A 111 34.26 -1.61 5.63
CA SER A 111 34.25 -2.47 4.45
C SER A 111 33.65 -1.72 3.27
N GLY A 112 34.29 -1.81 2.11
CA GLY A 112 33.75 -1.32 0.85
C GLY A 112 33.52 -2.47 -0.12
N LYS A 113 32.51 -2.34 -0.97
CA LYS A 113 32.26 -3.28 -2.06
C LYS A 113 32.85 -2.71 -3.35
N TRP A 114 33.53 -3.56 -4.12
CA TRP A 114 33.96 -3.21 -5.47
C TRP A 114 32.74 -2.87 -6.34
N GLU A 115 32.82 -1.77 -7.07
CA GLU A 115 31.75 -1.31 -7.94
C GLU A 115 32.35 -0.76 -9.23
N LYS A 116 31.89 -1.31 -10.37
CA LYS A 116 32.19 -0.81 -11.70
C LYS A 116 30.98 -1.08 -12.59
N ASP A 117 30.08 -0.10 -12.69
CA ASP A 117 28.76 -0.16 -13.36
C ASP A 117 27.78 -1.20 -12.74
N ASP A 118 28.26 -2.39 -12.41
CA ASP A 118 27.62 -3.40 -11.57
C ASP A 118 28.63 -3.90 -10.52
N SER A 119 28.13 -4.21 -9.33
CA SER A 119 28.92 -4.80 -8.24
C SER A 119 29.02 -6.33 -8.33
N ARG A 120 28.21 -6.96 -9.20
CA ARG A 120 28.20 -8.41 -9.42
C ARG A 120 29.19 -8.83 -10.50
N ILE A 121 30.15 -9.66 -10.12
CA ILE A 121 31.16 -10.20 -11.04
C ILE A 121 30.70 -11.61 -11.47
N LYS A 122 30.75 -11.89 -12.78
CA LYS A 122 30.23 -13.14 -13.35
C LYS A 122 31.15 -14.35 -13.23
N THR A 123 32.42 -14.16 -12.91
CA THR A 123 33.38 -15.26 -12.82
C THR A 123 34.25 -15.13 -11.58
N LYS A 124 34.56 -16.27 -10.96
CA LYS A 124 35.40 -16.33 -9.77
C LYS A 124 36.80 -15.80 -10.05
N GLU A 125 37.36 -16.16 -11.20
CA GLU A 125 38.73 -15.80 -11.60
C GLU A 125 38.88 -14.28 -11.75
N MET A 126 37.83 -13.61 -12.26
CA MET A 126 37.85 -12.15 -12.35
C MET A 126 37.76 -11.50 -10.97
N ALA A 127 36.92 -12.03 -10.07
CA ALA A 127 36.83 -11.54 -8.70
C ALA A 127 38.14 -11.73 -7.93
N GLU A 128 38.82 -12.87 -8.09
CA GLU A 128 40.13 -13.13 -7.49
C GLU A 128 41.21 -12.21 -8.06
N LYS A 129 41.22 -11.97 -9.37
CA LYS A 129 42.14 -11.00 -10.01
C LYS A 129 41.92 -9.58 -9.50
N ILE A 130 40.67 -9.15 -9.35
CA ILE A 130 40.36 -7.82 -8.79
C ILE A 130 40.82 -7.75 -7.34
N ALA A 131 40.51 -8.76 -6.52
CA ALA A 131 40.92 -8.80 -5.11
C ALA A 131 42.45 -8.75 -4.98
N ALA A 132 43.18 -9.58 -5.73
CA ALA A 132 44.64 -9.58 -5.75
C ALA A 132 45.23 -8.27 -6.29
N PHE A 133 44.58 -7.65 -7.27
CA PHE A 133 45.00 -6.35 -7.79
C PHE A 133 44.82 -5.24 -6.76
N CYS A 134 43.78 -5.28 -5.93
CA CYS A 134 43.50 -4.25 -4.93
C CYS A 134 44.23 -4.48 -3.60
N ASP A 135 44.65 -5.71 -3.31
CA ASP A 135 45.28 -6.04 -2.04
C ASP A 135 46.57 -5.25 -1.78
N GLY A 136 46.72 -4.75 -0.55
CA GLY A 136 47.85 -3.92 -0.14
C GLY A 136 47.95 -2.53 -0.81
N LYS A 137 47.05 -2.15 -1.72
CA LYS A 137 47.09 -0.84 -2.37
C LYS A 137 46.54 0.28 -1.49
N PRO A 138 47.07 1.51 -1.62
CA PRO A 138 46.50 2.66 -0.95
C PRO A 138 45.08 2.92 -1.48
N ALA A 139 44.20 3.31 -0.58
CA ALA A 139 42.84 3.75 -0.90
C ALA A 139 42.66 5.19 -0.44
N GLU A 140 42.04 6.00 -1.28
CA GLU A 140 41.73 7.39 -1.02
C GLU A 140 40.22 7.61 -1.18
N ALA A 141 39.64 8.44 -0.31
CA ALA A 141 38.26 8.87 -0.47
C ALA A 141 38.21 9.92 -1.58
N ALA A 142 37.77 9.53 -2.78
CA ALA A 142 37.62 10.44 -3.90
C ALA A 142 36.54 11.50 -3.67
N GLU A 143 35.46 11.13 -2.96
CA GLU A 143 34.33 12.01 -2.67
C GLU A 143 33.72 11.66 -1.31
N VAL A 144 33.29 12.67 -0.56
CA VAL A 144 32.54 12.51 0.70
C VAL A 144 31.28 13.35 0.62
N ILE A 145 30.14 12.69 0.49
CA ILE A 145 28.83 13.32 0.47
C ILE A 145 28.19 13.16 1.86
N SER A 146 27.84 14.28 2.49
CA SER A 146 27.12 14.30 3.76
C SER A 146 25.78 14.98 3.58
N GLU A 147 24.70 14.22 3.79
CA GLU A 147 23.34 14.70 3.63
C GLU A 147 22.57 14.57 4.95
N LYS A 148 21.91 15.66 5.35
CA LYS A 148 20.89 15.60 6.39
C LYS A 148 19.61 15.07 5.76
N LYS A 149 19.24 13.83 6.09
CA LYS A 149 17.95 13.24 5.66
C LYS A 149 16.88 13.51 6.70
N GLU A 150 15.76 14.07 6.27
CA GLU A 150 14.57 14.24 7.09
C GLU A 150 13.55 13.16 6.73
N PHE A 151 13.09 12.42 7.74
CA PHE A 151 12.12 11.35 7.58
C PHE A 151 10.75 11.85 8.04
N LEU A 152 9.84 12.03 7.09
CA LEU A 152 8.46 12.42 7.37
C LEU A 152 7.68 11.27 8.00
N PRO A 153 6.69 11.58 8.87
CA PRO A 153 5.78 10.55 9.37
C PRO A 153 5.00 9.91 8.22
N PRO A 154 4.58 8.64 8.37
CA PRO A 154 3.74 8.00 7.36
C PRO A 154 2.39 8.72 7.25
N LEU A 155 1.83 8.77 6.04
CA LEU A 155 0.44 9.25 5.86
C LEU A 155 -0.56 8.28 6.52
N PHE A 156 -1.80 8.74 6.67
CA PHE A 156 -2.90 7.91 7.18
C PHE A 156 -3.18 6.68 6.32
N TYR A 157 -3.95 5.75 6.88
CA TYR A 157 -4.36 4.54 6.19
C TYR A 157 -5.54 4.79 5.26
N ASN A 158 -5.41 4.36 4.00
CA ASN A 158 -6.54 3.97 3.18
C ASN A 158 -6.83 2.47 3.38
N LEU A 159 -7.89 1.93 2.76
CA LEU A 159 -8.26 0.52 2.94
C LEU A 159 -7.12 -0.43 2.56
N SER A 160 -6.48 -0.22 1.41
CA SER A 160 -5.42 -1.11 0.91
C SER A 160 -4.19 -1.12 1.82
N ALA A 161 -3.75 0.05 2.31
CA ALA A 161 -2.64 0.16 3.23
C ALA A 161 -2.96 -0.50 4.59
N MET A 162 -4.18 -0.33 5.09
CA MET A 162 -4.61 -1.00 6.33
C MET A 162 -4.69 -2.52 6.16
N GLN A 163 -5.18 -3.01 5.00
CA GLN A 163 -5.21 -4.44 4.68
C GLN A 163 -3.80 -5.03 4.59
N ALA A 164 -2.86 -4.33 3.94
CA ALA A 164 -1.47 -4.75 3.85
C ALA A 164 -0.82 -4.80 5.24
N GLU A 165 -1.02 -3.78 6.08
CA GLU A 165 -0.42 -3.74 7.41
C GLU A 165 -1.02 -4.79 8.36
N ALA A 166 -2.35 -4.97 8.32
CA ALA A 166 -3.02 -6.01 9.08
C ALA A 166 -2.60 -7.43 8.65
N ASN A 167 -2.36 -7.63 7.35
CA ASN A 167 -1.79 -8.89 6.87
C ASN A 167 -0.36 -9.09 7.37
N ARG A 168 0.49 -8.06 7.28
CA ARG A 168 1.88 -8.12 7.71
C ARG A 168 2.01 -8.45 9.19
N ARG A 169 1.24 -7.77 10.06
CA ARG A 169 1.30 -7.92 11.52
C ARG A 169 0.52 -9.10 12.06
N PHE A 170 -0.68 -9.34 11.53
CA PHE A 170 -1.67 -10.24 12.15
C PHE A 170 -2.13 -11.38 11.22
N LYS A 171 -1.55 -11.51 10.02
CA LYS A 171 -1.92 -12.51 9.01
C LYS A 171 -3.41 -12.49 8.64
N MET A 172 -4.04 -11.33 8.78
CA MET A 172 -5.46 -11.16 8.44
C MET A 172 -5.64 -11.09 6.92
N SER A 173 -6.72 -11.71 6.43
CA SER A 173 -7.11 -11.57 5.03
C SER A 173 -7.71 -10.18 4.77
N PRO A 174 -7.63 -9.67 3.53
CA PRO A 174 -8.24 -8.37 3.18
C PRO A 174 -9.73 -8.27 3.56
N LYS A 175 -10.49 -9.36 3.36
CA LYS A 175 -11.91 -9.45 3.74
C LYS A 175 -12.10 -9.32 5.26
N LYS A 176 -11.34 -10.08 6.06
CA LYS A 176 -11.43 -10.03 7.53
C LYS A 176 -11.12 -8.64 8.06
N THR A 177 -10.10 -7.98 7.51
CA THR A 177 -9.75 -6.59 7.88
C THR A 177 -10.90 -5.64 7.56
N LEU A 178 -11.48 -5.72 6.36
CA LEU A 178 -12.61 -4.88 5.97
C LEU A 178 -13.84 -5.11 6.86
N ASP A 179 -14.17 -6.37 7.15
CA ASP A 179 -15.32 -6.72 7.99
C ASP A 179 -15.18 -6.11 9.40
N ILE A 180 -13.98 -6.17 9.99
CA ILE A 180 -13.70 -5.55 11.30
C ILE A 180 -13.78 -4.02 11.23
N LEU A 181 -13.14 -3.39 10.23
CA LEU A 181 -13.18 -1.95 10.06
C LEU A 181 -14.62 -1.44 9.83
N GLN A 182 -15.42 -2.18 9.08
CA GLN A 182 -16.84 -1.86 8.86
C GLN A 182 -17.62 -1.89 10.19
N GLY A 183 -17.36 -2.89 11.04
CA GLY A 183 -17.95 -2.96 12.38
C GLY A 183 -17.54 -1.79 13.28
N LEU A 184 -16.28 -1.36 13.22
CA LEU A 184 -15.79 -0.18 13.95
C LEU A 184 -16.43 1.12 13.43
N TYR A 185 -16.56 1.25 12.11
CA TYR A 185 -17.20 2.41 11.47
C TYR A 185 -18.67 2.54 11.88
N GLN A 186 -19.41 1.44 11.86
CA GLN A 186 -20.82 1.40 12.29
C GLN A 186 -20.99 1.77 13.77
N ARG A 187 -19.97 1.53 14.60
CA ARG A 187 -19.93 1.96 16.01
C ARG A 187 -19.40 3.39 16.18
N GLY A 188 -19.05 4.09 15.10
CA GLY A 188 -18.51 5.46 15.14
C GLY A 188 -17.07 5.55 15.67
N ILE A 189 -16.31 4.46 15.67
CA ILE A 189 -14.94 4.40 16.20
C ILE A 189 -13.91 4.86 15.16
N VAL A 190 -14.14 4.56 13.88
CA VAL A 190 -13.28 4.97 12.76
C VAL A 190 -14.10 5.70 11.69
N SER A 191 -13.43 6.45 10.82
CA SER A 191 -14.03 7.05 9.62
C SER A 191 -14.33 6.00 8.55
N TYR A 192 -15.00 6.41 7.46
CA TYR A 192 -15.45 5.51 6.39
C TYR A 192 -14.30 4.62 5.85
N PRO A 193 -14.38 3.29 6.04
CA PRO A 193 -13.21 2.41 5.91
C PRO A 193 -12.94 1.95 4.47
N ARG A 194 -13.76 2.37 3.50
CA ARG A 194 -13.61 2.01 2.08
C ARG A 194 -13.01 3.14 1.24
N SER A 195 -12.39 4.12 1.90
CA SER A 195 -11.66 5.20 1.24
C SER A 195 -10.35 4.68 0.63
N ASP A 196 -10.01 5.22 -0.53
CA ASP A 196 -8.72 5.09 -1.20
C ASP A 196 -7.75 6.24 -0.86
N SER A 197 -8.25 7.34 -0.28
CA SER A 197 -7.45 8.49 0.14
C SER A 197 -6.63 8.21 1.40
N ARG A 198 -5.39 8.73 1.41
CA ARG A 198 -4.51 8.78 2.59
C ARG A 198 -4.44 10.17 3.23
N TYR A 199 -5.27 11.10 2.75
CA TYR A 199 -5.36 12.48 3.21
C TYR A 199 -6.64 12.67 4.01
N VAL A 200 -6.63 13.71 4.85
CA VAL A 200 -7.81 14.20 5.56
C VAL A 200 -8.09 15.62 5.10
N THR A 201 -9.36 16.00 5.12
CA THR A 201 -9.76 17.39 4.87
C THR A 201 -9.39 18.27 6.08
N PRO A 202 -9.24 19.60 5.89
CA PRO A 202 -9.02 20.52 7.01
C PRO A 202 -10.08 20.38 8.12
N GLY A 203 -11.36 20.21 7.74
CA GLY A 203 -12.45 20.02 8.70
C GLY A 203 -12.37 18.71 9.49
N GLU A 204 -11.87 17.63 8.89
CA GLU A 204 -11.59 16.38 9.62
C GLU A 204 -10.41 16.55 10.59
N ALA A 205 -9.39 17.32 10.21
CA ALA A 205 -8.21 17.58 11.02
C ALA A 205 -8.52 18.38 12.30
N GLU A 206 -9.53 19.26 12.28
CA GLU A 206 -10.00 19.97 13.49
C GLU A 206 -10.39 19.01 14.63
N GLY A 207 -10.85 17.80 14.29
CA GLY A 207 -11.22 16.77 15.26
C GLY A 207 -10.03 16.06 15.94
N PHE A 208 -8.81 16.21 15.44
CA PHE A 208 -7.66 15.42 15.89
C PHE A 208 -7.32 15.64 17.35
N SER A 209 -7.36 16.89 17.83
CA SER A 209 -7.10 17.19 19.25
C SER A 209 -8.05 16.43 20.17
N ALA A 210 -9.33 16.37 19.82
CA ALA A 210 -10.33 15.65 20.60
C ALA A 210 -10.13 14.13 20.54
N ILE A 211 -9.77 13.59 19.37
CA ILE A 211 -9.47 12.16 19.20
C ILE A 211 -8.25 11.77 20.03
N LEU A 212 -7.17 12.54 19.96
CA LEU A 212 -5.94 12.27 20.69
C LEU A 212 -6.13 12.37 22.20
N ASN A 213 -6.93 13.33 22.68
CA ASN A 213 -7.27 13.40 24.11
C ASN A 213 -8.04 12.16 24.57
N LYS A 214 -9.00 11.66 23.78
CA LYS A 214 -9.74 10.42 24.09
C LYS A 214 -8.82 9.19 24.10
N LEU A 215 -7.93 9.09 23.13
CA LEU A 215 -6.95 8.00 23.05
C LEU A 215 -5.98 8.06 24.24
N HIS A 216 -5.49 9.24 24.59
CA HIS A 216 -4.65 9.43 25.76
C HIS A 216 -5.38 9.04 27.05
N SER A 217 -6.64 9.39 27.23
CA SER A 217 -7.40 8.99 28.43
C SER A 217 -7.61 7.47 28.58
N ASN A 218 -7.35 6.68 27.55
CA ASN A 218 -7.47 5.22 27.61
C ASN A 218 -6.11 4.57 27.99
N PRO A 219 -6.04 3.83 29.12
CA PRO A 219 -4.82 3.18 29.58
C PRO A 219 -4.13 2.27 28.55
N ASP A 220 -4.89 1.60 27.68
CA ASP A 220 -4.35 0.67 26.68
C ASP A 220 -3.51 1.40 25.61
N TYR A 221 -3.79 2.68 25.36
CA TYR A 221 -3.11 3.48 24.35
C TYR A 221 -2.02 4.39 24.93
N GLN A 222 -2.02 4.62 26.26
CA GLN A 222 -1.01 5.44 26.95
C GLN A 222 0.44 5.10 26.58
N PRO A 223 0.86 3.81 26.52
CA PRO A 223 2.22 3.46 26.13
C PRO A 223 2.63 3.91 24.72
N LEU A 224 1.68 4.22 23.84
CA LEU A 224 1.95 4.65 22.47
C LEU A 224 2.24 6.16 22.36
N PHE A 225 1.96 6.95 23.41
CA PHE A 225 2.22 8.39 23.45
C PHE A 225 3.64 8.67 23.96
N HIS A 226 4.63 8.61 23.07
CA HIS A 226 6.04 8.81 23.44
C HIS A 226 6.48 10.29 23.56
N TYR A 227 5.60 11.26 23.26
CA TYR A 227 5.89 12.70 23.33
C TYR A 227 4.70 13.52 23.85
N PRO A 228 4.94 14.66 24.55
CA PRO A 228 3.87 15.52 25.05
C PRO A 228 3.02 16.11 23.91
N ILE A 229 1.70 16.04 24.08
CA ILE A 229 0.65 16.42 23.10
C ILE A 229 0.77 17.89 22.60
N HIS A 230 1.52 18.74 23.31
CA HIS A 230 1.63 20.17 23.02
C HIS A 230 2.30 20.53 21.68
N ARG A 231 3.01 19.60 21.00
CA ARG A 231 3.61 19.86 19.66
C ARG A 231 2.63 19.77 18.48
N LEU A 232 1.39 19.36 18.70
CA LEU A 232 0.41 19.13 17.61
C LEU A 232 -0.36 20.39 17.18
N LYS A 233 -0.06 21.57 17.76
CA LYS A 233 -0.75 22.82 17.46
C LYS A 233 -0.37 23.49 16.14
N THR A 234 0.47 22.85 15.31
CA THR A 234 0.88 23.41 14.02
C THR A 234 0.79 22.36 12.91
N ILE A 235 -0.40 21.80 12.70
CA ILE A 235 -0.71 21.17 11.41
C ILE A 235 -1.25 22.29 10.52
N ASN A 236 -0.35 23.02 9.87
CA ASN A 236 -0.74 23.86 8.75
C ASN A 236 -1.18 22.92 7.63
N ALA A 237 -2.46 23.01 7.25
CA ALA A 237 -2.99 22.32 6.08
C ALA A 237 -2.18 22.75 4.83
N MET A 238 -1.66 21.76 4.10
CA MET A 238 -1.27 21.86 2.70
C MET A 238 -2.09 20.85 1.91
#